data_AF-A0A0G0X5S3-F1
#
_entry.id   AF-A0A0G0X5S3-F1
#
_cell.length_a   1.000
_cell.length_b   1.000
_cell.length_c   1.000
_cell.angle_alpha   90.00
_cell.angle_beta   90.00
_cell.angle_gamma   90.00
#
_symmetry.space_group_name_H-M   'P 1'
#
loop_
_entity.id
_entity.type
_entity.pdbx_description
1 polymer ?
#
loop_
_entity_poly.entity_id
_entity_poly.type
_entity_poly.pdbx_seq_one_letter_code
_entity_poly.pdbx_strand_id
1 'polypeptide(L)'
;PIRNGTMKQFYSGRGELFYFFFHLSLNLGRDKSSVAFITTNYYPTASYGNLLRKDFKERAEIVSLINFNELRIFESALGQHNLITILRKSNERNLVAKNIITKKKGIADPTILSAILNHQDKDTDYFNIAQNELYDGKENYIRLGGTSGENNQINKILGKLSINPLLGDICFVRQGLRTGIDKTTQSHKLNYNLKGEMGEGVFIITKKELSDIKLNINEKKIIKEFYKNSDISKFYTKQDSDQYVFYIAKTYDEKKLKKDCPNIYAHLLKFKELILKIRGRNNEQLDHWVNLDRTREEFIFTSQKIVAPQRSYKNTFGFSEKEWYASADVYYILQNNKKYLLKYILALINSKLYYLWLYTRGKRKGDMLELYQNPLSEIPIKDIPEKQQKPFIELVDRILSITNDKDYLKNQDKQARVKAYGNRIDKMVYELYELTPEEINIVEDFGK
;
A
#
# COMPACT_ATOMS: atom_id res chain seq x y z
N PRO A 1 21.00 -1.53 -21.06
CA PRO A 1 20.56 -1.01 -22.38
C PRO A 1 19.90 0.37 -22.31
N ILE A 2 18.75 0.54 -21.65
CA ILE A 2 17.99 1.81 -21.65
C ILE A 2 18.73 2.95 -20.92
N ARG A 3 19.35 2.66 -19.77
CA ARG A 3 20.10 3.65 -18.96
C ARG A 3 21.20 4.39 -19.73
N ASN A 4 21.76 3.74 -20.75
CA ASN A 4 22.86 4.28 -21.56
C ASN A 4 22.41 4.63 -22.99
N GLY A 5 21.11 4.56 -23.29
CA GLY A 5 20.54 4.80 -24.62
C GLY A 5 19.90 6.17 -24.79
N THR A 6 19.25 6.38 -25.94
CA THR A 6 18.56 7.64 -26.29
C THR A 6 17.37 7.97 -25.39
N MET A 7 16.83 6.98 -24.68
CA MET A 7 15.69 7.12 -23.77
C MET A 7 16.10 7.33 -22.30
N LYS A 8 17.39 7.59 -22.02
CA LYS A 8 17.92 7.71 -20.64
C LYS A 8 17.19 8.76 -19.79
N GLN A 9 16.68 9.83 -20.41
CA GLN A 9 15.96 10.91 -19.72
C GLN A 9 14.61 10.46 -19.12
N PHE A 10 14.04 9.37 -19.64
CA PHE A 10 12.81 8.76 -19.14
C PHE A 10 13.10 7.56 -18.21
N TYR A 11 14.36 7.25 -17.95
CA TYR A 11 14.73 6.09 -17.16
C TYR A 11 14.42 6.29 -15.68
N SER A 12 13.61 5.38 -15.15
CA SER A 12 13.37 5.23 -13.72
C SER A 12 13.66 3.78 -13.33
N GLY A 13 14.51 3.57 -12.31
CA GLY A 13 15.03 2.25 -11.97
C GLY A 13 13.98 1.20 -11.60
N ARG A 14 12.75 1.61 -11.27
CA ARG A 14 11.60 0.73 -11.01
C ARG A 14 10.37 1.08 -11.89
N GLY A 15 10.58 1.82 -12.98
CA GLY A 15 9.54 2.08 -13.98
C GLY A 15 9.22 0.81 -14.78
N GLU A 16 8.00 0.72 -15.30
CA GLU A 16 7.61 -0.41 -16.15
C GLU A 16 8.15 -0.24 -17.57
N LEU A 17 8.50 -1.36 -18.22
CA LEU A 17 9.09 -1.34 -19.55
C LEU A 17 8.16 -0.68 -20.59
N PHE A 18 6.85 -0.85 -20.46
CA PHE A 18 5.90 -0.29 -21.43
C PHE A 18 5.87 1.25 -21.41
N TYR A 19 6.32 1.91 -20.34
CA TYR A 19 6.35 3.38 -20.28
C TYR A 19 7.20 3.96 -21.41
N PHE A 20 8.29 3.28 -21.78
CA PHE A 20 9.17 3.70 -22.86
C PHE A 20 8.50 3.66 -24.24
N PHE A 21 7.49 2.80 -24.45
CA PHE A 21 6.78 2.73 -25.73
C PHE A 21 5.91 3.96 -25.96
N PHE A 22 5.29 4.49 -24.91
CA PHE A 22 4.60 5.78 -24.99
C PHE A 22 5.56 6.92 -25.31
N HIS A 23 6.65 7.03 -24.55
CA HIS A 23 7.67 8.06 -24.77
C HIS A 23 8.24 8.01 -26.20
N LEU A 24 8.52 6.79 -26.70
CA LEU A 24 9.03 6.56 -28.04
C LEU A 24 7.99 6.93 -29.10
N SER A 25 6.73 6.58 -28.91
CA SER A 25 5.64 6.95 -29.82
C SER A 25 5.50 8.47 -29.93
N LEU A 26 5.61 9.19 -28.81
CA LEU A 26 5.63 10.65 -28.81
C LEU A 26 6.89 11.24 -29.44
N ASN A 27 8.03 10.56 -29.39
CA ASN A 27 9.25 10.99 -30.09
C ASN A 27 9.12 10.83 -31.61
N LEU A 28 8.54 9.71 -32.07
CA LEU A 28 8.43 9.38 -33.50
C LEU A 28 7.23 10.06 -34.18
N GLY A 29 6.14 10.27 -33.47
CA GLY A 29 4.90 10.84 -34.01
C GLY A 29 5.06 12.29 -34.48
N ARG A 30 4.39 12.67 -35.57
CA ARG A 30 4.26 14.06 -36.00
C ARG A 30 3.28 14.81 -35.09
N ASP A 31 3.27 16.15 -35.14
CA ASP A 31 2.24 16.92 -34.45
C ASP A 31 0.83 16.44 -34.85
N LYS A 32 -0.07 16.37 -33.88
CA LYS A 32 -1.46 15.85 -34.00
C LYS A 32 -1.57 14.36 -34.31
N SER A 33 -0.48 13.58 -34.28
CA SER A 33 -0.55 12.11 -34.41
C SER A 33 -1.30 11.46 -33.24
N SER A 34 -2.01 10.37 -33.50
CA SER A 34 -2.68 9.57 -32.47
C SER A 34 -1.78 8.45 -31.96
N VAL A 35 -1.79 8.22 -30.64
CA VAL A 35 -1.08 7.12 -29.97
C VAL A 35 -2.11 6.35 -29.14
N ALA A 36 -2.22 5.04 -29.35
CA ALA A 36 -3.14 4.19 -28.60
C ALA A 36 -2.43 2.94 -28.10
N PHE A 37 -2.55 2.65 -26.80
CA PHE A 37 -2.02 1.43 -26.19
C PHE A 37 -3.02 0.84 -25.20
N ILE A 38 -2.99 -0.49 -25.10
CA ILE A 38 -3.63 -1.26 -24.04
C ILE A 38 -2.54 -1.67 -23.05
N THR A 39 -2.64 -1.23 -21.81
CA THR A 39 -1.63 -1.48 -20.78
C THR A 39 -2.29 -1.80 -19.44
N THR A 40 -1.48 -2.11 -18.43
CA THR A 40 -1.97 -2.18 -17.06
C THR A 40 -2.36 -0.78 -16.56
N ASN A 41 -3.40 -0.70 -15.73
CA ASN A 41 -3.98 0.56 -15.27
C ASN A 41 -3.24 1.24 -14.10
N TYR A 42 -1.97 0.90 -13.85
CA TYR A 42 -1.22 1.40 -12.69
C TYR A 42 -0.55 2.76 -12.91
N TYR A 43 -0.12 3.06 -14.15
CA TYR A 43 0.66 4.27 -14.44
C TYR A 43 -0.03 5.60 -14.08
N PRO A 44 -1.38 5.74 -14.06
CA PRO A 44 -2.05 6.95 -13.59
C PRO A 44 -1.69 7.37 -12.16
N THR A 45 -1.37 6.41 -11.28
CA THR A 45 -1.10 6.66 -9.85
C THR A 45 0.19 6.04 -9.32
N ALA A 46 0.90 5.22 -10.11
CA ALA A 46 2.15 4.60 -9.69
C ALA A 46 3.26 5.62 -9.45
N SER A 47 4.01 5.48 -8.35
CA SER A 47 5.10 6.41 -7.99
C SER A 47 6.17 6.52 -9.08
N TYR A 48 6.53 5.41 -9.74
CA TYR A 48 7.51 5.40 -10.83
C TYR A 48 6.95 5.74 -12.22
N GLY A 49 5.64 6.06 -12.30
CA GLY A 49 5.00 6.54 -13.54
C GLY A 49 5.00 8.08 -13.66
N ASN A 50 5.61 8.80 -12.71
CA ASN A 50 5.61 10.26 -12.67
C ASN A 50 6.23 10.91 -13.92
N LEU A 51 7.34 10.37 -14.43
CA LEU A 51 7.95 10.85 -15.67
C LEU A 51 7.02 10.64 -16.88
N LEU A 52 6.31 9.50 -16.94
CA LEU A 52 5.34 9.23 -18.00
C LEU A 52 4.18 10.23 -17.96
N ARG A 53 3.60 10.46 -16.78
CA ARG A 53 2.48 11.41 -16.63
C ARG A 53 2.90 12.85 -16.91
N LYS A 54 4.10 13.24 -16.49
CA LYS A 54 4.69 14.54 -16.82
C LYS A 54 4.83 14.68 -18.34
N ASP A 55 5.35 13.67 -19.01
CA ASP A 55 5.50 13.68 -20.47
C ASP A 55 4.15 13.78 -21.20
N PHE A 56 3.12 13.09 -20.71
CA PHE A 56 1.75 13.26 -21.22
C PHE A 56 1.29 14.70 -21.05
N LYS A 57 1.42 15.26 -19.85
CA LYS A 57 1.01 16.63 -19.53
C LYS A 57 1.73 17.69 -20.35
N GLU A 58 2.95 17.42 -20.82
CA GLU A 58 3.79 18.36 -21.56
C GLU A 58 3.66 18.21 -23.07
N ARG A 59 3.58 16.98 -23.60
CA ARG A 59 3.67 16.72 -25.05
C ARG A 59 2.43 16.07 -25.66
N ALA A 60 1.41 15.74 -24.87
CA ALA A 60 0.20 15.10 -25.36
C ALA A 60 -1.08 15.71 -24.78
N GLU A 61 -2.18 15.48 -25.45
CA GLU A 61 -3.52 15.64 -24.93
C GLU A 61 -4.15 14.26 -24.81
N ILE A 62 -4.82 14.01 -23.69
CA ILE A 62 -5.56 12.78 -23.48
C ILE A 62 -6.87 12.89 -24.26
N VAL A 63 -7.07 11.97 -25.20
CA VAL A 63 -8.32 11.85 -25.96
C VAL A 63 -9.32 11.03 -25.16
N SER A 64 -8.87 9.88 -24.65
CA SER A 64 -9.71 8.97 -23.87
C SER A 64 -8.86 8.01 -23.03
N LEU A 65 -9.32 7.77 -21.80
CA LEU A 65 -8.85 6.73 -20.90
C LEU A 65 -10.00 5.78 -20.60
N ILE A 66 -9.86 4.51 -20.97
CA ILE A 66 -10.90 3.49 -20.81
C ILE A 66 -10.41 2.46 -19.80
N ASN A 67 -10.79 2.62 -18.55
CA ASN A 67 -10.37 1.77 -17.45
C ASN A 67 -11.39 0.65 -17.23
N PHE A 68 -10.95 -0.59 -17.47
CA PHE A 68 -11.79 -1.77 -17.29
C PHE A 68 -11.84 -2.27 -15.84
N ASN A 69 -11.01 -1.73 -14.94
CA ASN A 69 -10.92 -2.16 -13.54
C ASN A 69 -10.85 -3.69 -13.40
N GLU A 70 -11.90 -4.31 -12.86
CA GLU A 70 -12.03 -5.73 -12.57
C GLU A 70 -12.56 -6.56 -13.75
N LEU A 71 -13.01 -5.91 -14.83
CA LEU A 71 -13.44 -6.59 -16.04
C LEU A 71 -12.24 -7.08 -16.85
N ARG A 72 -12.13 -8.40 -17.03
CA ARG A 72 -11.04 -9.02 -17.80
C ARG A 72 -11.35 -8.96 -19.29
N ILE A 73 -10.51 -8.28 -20.05
CA ILE A 73 -10.61 -8.21 -21.52
C ILE A 73 -9.75 -9.25 -22.24
N PHE A 74 -8.83 -9.91 -21.52
CA PHE A 74 -8.02 -11.02 -22.03
C PHE A 74 -8.11 -12.19 -21.06
N GLU A 75 -8.56 -13.35 -21.55
CA GLU A 75 -8.76 -14.54 -20.72
C GLU A 75 -7.44 -15.08 -20.14
N SER A 76 -6.36 -15.02 -20.91
CA SER A 76 -5.03 -15.53 -20.53
C SER A 76 -4.25 -14.61 -19.57
N ALA A 77 -4.68 -13.36 -19.39
CA ALA A 77 -3.97 -12.37 -18.57
C ALA A 77 -4.56 -12.25 -17.15
N LEU A 78 -4.43 -13.31 -16.36
CA LEU A 78 -4.98 -13.36 -15.00
C LEU A 78 -4.36 -12.30 -14.07
N GLY A 79 -5.21 -11.60 -13.33
CA GLY A 79 -4.79 -10.63 -12.30
C GLY A 79 -4.27 -9.30 -12.82
N GLN A 80 -4.47 -9.00 -14.11
CA GLN A 80 -4.15 -7.71 -14.73
C GLN A 80 -5.41 -6.88 -14.92
N HIS A 81 -5.35 -5.62 -14.47
CA HIS A 81 -6.39 -4.62 -14.69
C HIS A 81 -5.96 -3.76 -15.88
N ASN A 82 -6.78 -3.72 -16.93
CA ASN A 82 -6.40 -3.11 -18.20
C ASN A 82 -6.95 -1.69 -18.36
N LEU A 83 -6.17 -0.86 -19.05
CA LEU A 83 -6.50 0.51 -19.41
C LEU A 83 -6.16 0.73 -20.89
N ILE A 84 -7.13 1.19 -21.67
CA ILE A 84 -6.84 1.73 -23.01
C ILE A 84 -6.54 3.21 -22.84
N THR A 85 -5.39 3.62 -23.38
CA THR A 85 -4.92 5.00 -23.35
C THR A 85 -4.85 5.50 -24.78
N ILE A 86 -5.64 6.52 -25.10
CA ILE A 86 -5.63 7.19 -26.42
C ILE A 86 -5.18 8.63 -26.21
N LEU A 87 -4.10 9.00 -26.90
CA LEU A 87 -3.46 10.31 -26.83
C LEU A 87 -3.39 10.94 -28.22
N ARG A 88 -3.46 12.27 -28.25
CA ARG A 88 -3.05 13.08 -29.40
C ARG A 88 -1.75 13.79 -29.04
N LYS A 89 -0.69 13.62 -29.83
CA LYS A 89 0.53 14.42 -29.65
C LYS A 89 0.20 15.87 -29.99
N SER A 90 0.23 16.74 -28.98
CA SER A 90 -0.03 18.18 -29.12
C SER A 90 0.23 18.85 -27.78
N ASN A 91 0.51 20.16 -27.81
CA ASN A 91 0.58 21.04 -26.65
C ASN A 91 -0.57 22.07 -26.61
N GLU A 92 -1.57 21.97 -27.50
CA GLU A 92 -2.66 22.95 -27.62
C GLU A 92 -3.62 22.95 -26.42
N ARG A 93 -3.79 21.80 -25.74
CA ARG A 93 -4.64 21.61 -24.54
C ARG A 93 -6.12 21.98 -24.71
N ASN A 94 -6.64 21.85 -25.94
CA ASN A 94 -8.00 22.21 -26.32
C ASN A 94 -8.98 21.01 -26.29
N LEU A 95 -8.50 19.78 -26.15
CA LEU A 95 -9.37 18.60 -26.15
C LEU A 95 -10.10 18.39 -24.82
N VAL A 96 -11.36 17.95 -24.92
CA VAL A 96 -12.08 17.33 -23.80
C VAL A 96 -11.83 15.83 -23.85
N ALA A 97 -11.25 15.27 -22.79
CA ALA A 97 -11.00 13.84 -22.66
C ALA A 97 -12.31 13.11 -22.36
N LYS A 98 -12.61 12.07 -23.14
CA LYS A 98 -13.79 11.20 -22.98
C LYS A 98 -13.39 9.95 -22.20
N ASN A 99 -13.37 10.03 -20.88
CA ASN A 99 -12.90 8.94 -20.03
C ASN A 99 -14.03 8.00 -19.64
N ILE A 100 -13.70 6.72 -19.46
CA ILE A 100 -14.65 5.64 -19.16
C ILE A 100 -14.10 4.84 -17.99
N ILE A 101 -14.94 4.56 -17.00
CA ILE A 101 -14.59 3.71 -15.86
C ILE A 101 -15.73 2.70 -15.64
N THR A 102 -15.49 1.43 -15.98
CA THR A 102 -16.51 0.39 -15.76
C THR A 102 -16.45 -0.17 -14.34
N LYS A 103 -17.62 -0.51 -13.79
CA LYS A 103 -17.78 -1.23 -12.52
C LYS A 103 -18.06 -2.72 -12.74
N LYS A 104 -18.19 -3.17 -13.99
CA LYS A 104 -18.40 -4.57 -14.31
C LYS A 104 -17.22 -5.44 -13.87
N LYS A 105 -17.55 -6.70 -13.59
CA LYS A 105 -16.61 -7.76 -13.22
C LYS A 105 -16.83 -8.96 -14.15
N GLY A 106 -15.86 -9.86 -14.22
CA GLY A 106 -15.96 -11.09 -15.03
C GLY A 106 -15.03 -11.08 -16.23
N ILE A 107 -15.47 -11.70 -17.33
CA ILE A 107 -14.77 -11.71 -18.62
C ILE A 107 -15.63 -10.94 -19.61
N ALA A 108 -15.04 -10.00 -20.32
CA ALA A 108 -15.73 -9.22 -21.34
C ALA A 108 -15.93 -10.04 -22.62
N ASP A 109 -17.12 -9.93 -23.21
CA ASP A 109 -17.41 -10.40 -24.55
C ASP A 109 -17.59 -9.20 -25.52
N PRO A 110 -17.67 -9.42 -26.84
CA PRO A 110 -17.85 -8.33 -27.80
C PRO A 110 -19.09 -7.46 -27.55
N THR A 111 -20.18 -8.02 -27.01
CA THR A 111 -21.42 -7.30 -26.71
C THR A 111 -21.21 -6.35 -25.54
N ILE A 112 -20.60 -6.83 -24.46
CA ILE A 112 -20.26 -6.02 -23.28
C ILE A 112 -19.30 -4.89 -23.67
N LEU A 113 -18.25 -5.21 -24.42
CA LEU A 113 -17.29 -4.20 -24.88
C LEU A 113 -17.96 -3.15 -25.76
N SER A 114 -18.81 -3.57 -26.71
CA SER A 114 -19.57 -2.65 -27.55
C SER A 114 -20.47 -1.72 -26.73
N ALA A 115 -21.21 -2.26 -25.75
CA ALA A 115 -22.07 -1.44 -24.89
C ALA A 115 -21.26 -0.41 -24.08
N ILE A 116 -20.12 -0.82 -23.51
CA ILE A 116 -19.23 0.08 -22.77
C ILE A 116 -18.70 1.19 -23.68
N LEU A 117 -18.12 0.82 -24.83
CA LEU A 117 -17.46 1.76 -25.75
C LEU A 117 -18.44 2.72 -26.44
N ASN A 118 -19.71 2.31 -26.61
CA ASN A 118 -20.77 3.14 -27.20
C ASN A 118 -21.59 3.93 -26.18
N HIS A 119 -21.18 3.97 -24.90
CA HIS A 119 -21.85 4.72 -23.84
C HIS A 119 -23.26 4.22 -23.52
N GLN A 120 -23.49 2.91 -23.65
CA GLN A 120 -24.79 2.27 -23.45
C GLN A 120 -24.84 1.39 -22.19
N ASP A 121 -23.72 1.24 -21.48
CA ASP A 121 -23.65 0.39 -20.31
C ASP A 121 -24.01 1.15 -19.02
N LYS A 122 -24.97 0.63 -18.27
CA LYS A 122 -25.47 1.28 -17.04
C LYS A 122 -24.51 1.14 -15.85
N ASP A 123 -23.63 0.13 -15.87
CA ASP A 123 -22.64 -0.12 -14.81
C ASP A 123 -21.30 0.57 -15.10
N THR A 124 -21.29 1.58 -15.96
CA THR A 124 -20.09 2.28 -16.39
C THR A 124 -20.28 3.78 -16.23
N ASP A 125 -19.28 4.43 -15.64
CA ASP A 125 -19.24 5.88 -15.51
C ASP A 125 -18.54 6.50 -16.71
N TYR A 126 -19.15 7.53 -17.28
CA TYR A 126 -18.69 8.25 -18.47
C TYR A 126 -18.39 9.70 -18.14
N PHE A 127 -17.19 10.18 -18.50
CA PHE A 127 -16.73 11.50 -18.12
C PHE A 127 -16.26 12.32 -19.32
N ASN A 128 -16.55 13.62 -19.29
CA ASN A 128 -16.01 14.63 -20.19
C ASN A 128 -15.13 15.58 -19.36
N ILE A 129 -13.81 15.45 -19.47
CA ILE A 129 -12.86 16.15 -18.59
C ILE A 129 -11.95 17.07 -19.39
N ALA A 130 -11.83 18.34 -18.98
CA ALA A 130 -10.89 19.27 -19.59
C ALA A 130 -9.43 18.88 -19.28
N GLN A 131 -8.47 19.18 -20.18
CA GLN A 131 -7.08 18.74 -20.00
C GLN A 131 -6.43 19.22 -18.69
N ASN A 132 -6.79 20.44 -18.25
CA ASN A 132 -6.29 21.03 -17.00
C ASN A 132 -6.85 20.34 -15.74
N GLU A 133 -7.94 19.59 -15.86
CA GLU A 133 -8.57 18.89 -14.73
C GLU A 133 -8.09 17.42 -14.60
N LEU A 134 -7.35 16.90 -15.57
CA LEU A 134 -6.89 15.51 -15.56
C LEU A 134 -5.76 15.25 -14.59
N TYR A 135 -4.94 16.25 -14.27
CA TYR A 135 -3.70 16.07 -13.52
C TYR A 135 -3.80 16.67 -12.12
N ASP A 136 -3.38 15.91 -11.12
CA ASP A 136 -3.50 16.26 -9.71
C ASP A 136 -2.15 16.17 -8.98
N GLY A 137 -1.90 17.15 -8.10
CA GLY A 137 -0.71 17.24 -7.27
C GLY A 137 0.61 17.39 -8.03
N LYS A 138 1.72 17.40 -7.27
CA LYS A 138 3.09 17.58 -7.80
C LYS A 138 3.55 16.39 -8.64
N GLU A 139 3.03 15.21 -8.37
CA GLU A 139 3.35 13.96 -9.09
C GLU A 139 2.54 13.78 -10.39
N ASN A 140 1.71 14.76 -10.76
CA ASN A 140 0.83 14.78 -11.92
C ASN A 140 -0.03 13.51 -12.01
N TYR A 141 -0.66 13.08 -10.92
CA TYR A 141 -1.56 11.93 -10.93
C TYR A 141 -2.70 12.14 -11.90
N ILE A 142 -3.02 11.12 -12.70
CA ILE A 142 -4.12 11.23 -13.67
C ILE A 142 -5.42 10.81 -12.98
N ARG A 143 -6.39 11.73 -12.93
CA ARG A 143 -7.74 11.53 -12.38
C ARG A 143 -8.72 11.35 -13.51
N LEU A 144 -9.11 10.10 -13.77
CA LEU A 144 -9.99 9.77 -14.90
C LEU A 144 -11.35 10.45 -14.83
N GLY A 145 -11.91 10.61 -13.62
CA GLY A 145 -13.14 11.37 -13.37
C GLY A 145 -12.93 12.88 -13.19
N GLY A 146 -11.73 13.38 -13.48
CA GLY A 146 -11.34 14.78 -13.30
C GLY A 146 -11.12 15.21 -11.85
N THR A 147 -10.58 16.40 -11.69
CA THR A 147 -10.38 17.06 -10.39
C THR A 147 -11.58 17.91 -9.97
N SER A 148 -12.46 18.29 -10.90
CA SER A 148 -13.63 19.17 -10.68
C SER A 148 -14.96 18.77 -11.36
N GLY A 149 -14.99 17.72 -12.21
CA GLY A 149 -16.21 17.23 -12.89
C GLY A 149 -17.22 16.48 -12.00
N GLU A 150 -18.36 16.00 -12.57
CA GLU A 150 -19.62 15.44 -11.96
C GLU A 150 -19.54 14.78 -10.56
N ASN A 151 -18.40 14.19 -10.19
CA ASN A 151 -17.99 13.99 -8.79
C ASN A 151 -17.73 15.30 -8.02
N ASN A 152 -18.38 16.41 -8.38
CA ASN A 152 -18.12 17.74 -7.81
C ASN A 152 -18.31 17.71 -6.29
N GLN A 153 -19.31 16.98 -5.80
CA GLN A 153 -19.53 16.82 -4.36
C GLN A 153 -18.42 16.01 -3.67
N ILE A 154 -17.99 14.87 -4.23
CA ILE A 154 -16.85 14.12 -3.68
C ILE A 154 -15.58 14.99 -3.72
N ASN A 155 -15.30 15.68 -4.82
CA ASN A 155 -14.14 16.55 -4.94
C ASN A 155 -14.19 17.74 -3.97
N LYS A 156 -15.38 18.31 -3.70
CA LYS A 156 -15.58 19.31 -2.64
C LYS A 156 -15.21 18.76 -1.26
N ILE A 157 -15.69 17.56 -0.94
CA ILE A 157 -15.36 16.85 0.32
C ILE A 157 -13.84 16.65 0.41
N LEU A 158 -13.21 16.12 -0.64
CA LEU A 158 -11.76 15.88 -0.69
C LEU A 158 -10.96 17.19 -0.61
N GLY A 159 -11.47 18.29 -1.17
CA GLY A 159 -10.90 19.62 -1.05
C GLY A 159 -10.76 20.08 0.41
N LYS A 160 -11.75 19.76 1.26
CA LYS A 160 -11.71 20.06 2.71
C LYS A 160 -10.60 19.31 3.43
N LEU A 161 -10.18 18.14 2.93
CA LEU A 161 -9.03 17.40 3.47
C LEU A 161 -7.69 17.95 2.97
N SER A 162 -7.62 18.38 1.71
CA SER A 162 -6.36 18.62 0.98
C SER A 162 -5.53 19.81 1.50
N ILE A 163 -6.12 20.69 2.32
CA ILE A 163 -5.45 21.89 2.87
C ILE A 163 -4.52 21.55 4.04
N ASN A 164 -4.55 20.31 4.51
CA ASN A 164 -3.88 19.88 5.73
C ASN A 164 -2.47 19.32 5.47
N PRO A 165 -1.58 19.33 6.47
CA PRO A 165 -0.28 18.71 6.38
C PRO A 165 -0.39 17.21 6.06
N LEU A 166 0.56 16.70 5.29
CA LEU A 166 0.58 15.30 4.88
C LEU A 166 1.20 14.44 5.99
N LEU A 167 0.69 13.21 6.15
CA LEU A 167 1.14 12.28 7.20
C LEU A 167 2.66 12.04 7.15
N GLY A 168 3.25 11.98 5.95
CA GLY A 168 4.69 11.80 5.78
C GLY A 168 5.54 12.99 6.26
N ASP A 169 4.95 14.19 6.33
CA ASP A 169 5.63 15.39 6.82
C ASP A 169 5.63 15.44 8.37
N ILE A 170 4.67 14.78 9.02
CA ILE A 170 4.46 14.85 10.48
C ILE A 170 4.75 13.55 11.23
N CYS A 171 4.86 12.42 10.52
CA CYS A 171 5.12 11.09 11.06
C CYS A 171 6.20 10.36 10.25
N PHE A 172 6.89 9.40 10.88
CA PHE A 172 7.72 8.47 10.15
C PHE A 172 6.87 7.32 9.62
N VAL A 173 6.79 7.18 8.29
CA VAL A 173 6.24 5.99 7.64
C VAL A 173 7.37 5.03 7.28
N ARG A 174 7.33 3.80 7.80
CA ARG A 174 8.41 2.80 7.67
C ARG A 174 7.87 1.43 7.27
N GLN A 175 8.58 0.74 6.39
CA GLN A 175 8.27 -0.64 5.99
C GLN A 175 8.88 -1.64 6.99
N GLY A 176 8.20 -2.76 7.22
CA GLY A 176 8.71 -3.90 7.98
C GLY A 176 9.92 -4.62 7.38
N LEU A 177 10.21 -5.79 7.95
CA LEU A 177 11.44 -6.54 7.73
C LEU A 177 11.49 -7.18 6.35
N ARG A 178 12.70 -7.25 5.79
CA ARG A 178 13.01 -8.17 4.70
C ARG A 178 13.97 -9.22 5.25
N THR A 179 13.48 -10.44 5.35
CA THR A 179 14.25 -11.59 5.85
C THR A 179 15.09 -12.24 4.75
N GLY A 180 14.79 -11.96 3.48
CA GLY A 180 15.36 -12.64 2.30
C GLY A 180 14.65 -13.98 2.04
N ILE A 181 14.61 -14.85 3.05
CA ILE A 181 13.85 -16.11 3.04
C ILE A 181 13.17 -16.35 4.38
N ASP A 182 11.85 -16.48 4.35
CA ASP A 182 11.05 -16.78 5.55
C ASP A 182 11.16 -18.25 5.93
N LYS A 183 10.75 -19.13 5.00
CA LYS A 183 10.59 -20.57 5.17
C LYS A 183 10.92 -21.32 3.87
N THR A 184 11.14 -22.64 3.96
CA THR A 184 11.26 -23.49 2.77
C THR A 184 9.90 -23.63 2.05
N THR A 185 9.92 -23.70 0.73
CA THR A 185 8.72 -23.88 -0.11
C THR A 185 8.89 -25.08 -1.04
N GLN A 186 7.81 -25.55 -1.65
CA GLN A 186 7.87 -26.62 -2.65
C GLN A 186 8.77 -26.24 -3.84
N SER A 187 8.69 -24.99 -4.30
CA SER A 187 9.56 -24.48 -5.37
C SER A 187 11.03 -24.53 -4.96
N HIS A 188 11.36 -24.24 -3.70
CA HIS A 188 12.74 -24.34 -3.22
C HIS A 188 13.25 -25.78 -3.27
N LYS A 189 12.43 -26.77 -2.90
CA LYS A 189 12.82 -28.19 -2.98
C LYS A 189 13.10 -28.61 -4.42
N LEU A 190 12.20 -28.30 -5.34
CA LEU A 190 12.31 -28.67 -6.75
C LEU A 190 13.53 -28.03 -7.43
N ASN A 191 13.77 -26.74 -7.17
CA ASN A 191 14.80 -25.98 -7.86
C ASN A 191 16.21 -26.10 -7.23
N TYR A 192 16.30 -26.52 -5.96
CA TYR A 192 17.57 -26.49 -5.22
C TYR A 192 17.94 -27.80 -4.50
N ASN A 193 17.22 -28.90 -4.75
CA ASN A 193 17.50 -30.24 -4.21
C ASN A 193 17.69 -30.25 -2.68
N LEU A 194 16.83 -29.52 -1.96
CA LEU A 194 16.94 -29.36 -0.51
C LEU A 194 16.55 -30.64 0.23
N LYS A 195 17.37 -31.03 1.20
CA LYS A 195 17.12 -32.20 2.09
C LYS A 195 16.13 -31.93 3.23
N GLY A 196 15.69 -30.68 3.43
CA GLY A 196 14.80 -30.28 4.54
C GLY A 196 13.31 -30.53 4.31
N GLU A 197 12.49 -30.30 5.33
CA GLU A 197 11.02 -30.44 5.24
C GLU A 197 10.37 -29.22 4.54
N MET A 198 9.16 -29.39 4.02
CA MET A 198 8.43 -28.26 3.39
C MET A 198 7.80 -27.41 4.50
N GLY A 199 7.96 -26.10 4.42
CA GLY A 199 7.44 -25.18 5.44
C GLY A 199 8.34 -25.02 6.66
N GLU A 200 9.52 -25.63 6.65
CA GLU A 200 10.54 -25.50 7.69
C GLU A 200 11.03 -24.05 7.75
N GLY A 201 11.07 -23.49 8.97
CA GLY A 201 11.44 -22.11 9.22
C GLY A 201 12.92 -21.83 9.02
N VAL A 202 13.24 -20.78 8.24
CA VAL A 202 14.62 -20.34 8.02
C VAL A 202 14.94 -19.16 8.94
N PHE A 203 14.49 -17.95 8.59
CA PHE A 203 14.57 -16.79 9.47
C PHE A 203 13.28 -16.57 10.27
N ILE A 204 12.15 -17.11 9.80
CA ILE A 204 10.88 -17.11 10.53
C ILE A 204 10.54 -18.53 10.92
N ILE A 205 10.46 -18.77 12.22
CA ILE A 205 10.22 -20.06 12.83
C ILE A 205 8.90 -20.04 13.61
N THR A 206 8.28 -21.19 13.75
CA THR A 206 7.11 -21.40 14.60
C THR A 206 7.54 -21.61 16.05
N LYS A 207 6.59 -21.44 16.98
CA LYS A 207 6.76 -21.76 18.39
C LYS A 207 7.26 -23.19 18.63
N LYS A 208 6.78 -24.15 17.83
CA LYS A 208 7.19 -25.57 17.88
C LYS A 208 8.64 -25.74 17.44
N GLU A 209 9.01 -25.21 16.28
CA GLU A 209 10.41 -25.27 15.79
C GLU A 209 11.37 -24.58 16.77
N LEU A 210 10.93 -23.48 17.39
CA LEU A 210 11.73 -22.78 18.39
C LEU A 210 11.99 -23.60 19.65
N SER A 211 11.01 -24.39 20.12
CA SER A 211 11.20 -25.23 21.31
C SER A 211 12.22 -26.35 21.11
N ASP A 212 12.49 -26.73 19.85
CA ASP A 212 13.50 -27.74 19.51
C ASP A 212 14.94 -27.17 19.53
N ILE A 213 15.09 -25.84 19.56
CA ILE A 213 16.39 -25.16 19.62
C ILE A 213 16.74 -24.88 21.08
N LYS A 214 17.88 -25.41 21.55
CA LYS A 214 18.38 -25.21 22.91
C LYS A 214 19.05 -23.85 23.10
N LEU A 215 18.24 -22.79 23.12
CA LEU A 215 18.71 -21.40 23.14
C LEU A 215 19.52 -21.02 24.38
N ASN A 216 20.66 -20.37 24.16
CA ASN A 216 21.43 -19.68 25.18
C ASN A 216 20.88 -18.26 25.47
N ILE A 217 21.49 -17.55 26.42
CA ILE A 217 21.07 -16.21 26.86
C ILE A 217 21.17 -15.16 25.73
N ASN A 218 22.21 -15.23 24.90
CA ASN A 218 22.40 -14.29 23.80
C ASN A 218 21.43 -14.54 22.64
N GLU A 219 21.12 -15.80 22.37
CA GLU A 219 20.16 -16.22 21.34
C GLU A 219 18.75 -15.74 21.65
N LYS A 220 18.34 -15.82 22.92
CA LYS A 220 17.05 -15.29 23.37
C LYS A 220 16.87 -13.79 23.08
N LYS A 221 17.96 -13.00 23.03
CA LYS A 221 17.90 -11.55 22.74
C LYS A 221 17.57 -11.24 21.29
N ILE A 222 17.98 -12.11 20.36
CA ILE A 222 17.77 -11.92 18.92
C ILE A 222 16.49 -12.59 18.42
N ILE A 223 15.72 -13.23 19.29
CA ILE A 223 14.42 -13.81 18.95
C ILE A 223 13.33 -12.81 19.26
N LYS A 224 12.56 -12.45 18.24
CA LYS A 224 11.47 -11.48 18.35
C LYS A 224 10.17 -12.09 17.87
N GLU A 225 9.06 -11.79 18.55
CA GLU A 225 7.74 -12.20 18.09
C GLU A 225 7.45 -11.62 16.71
N PHE A 226 6.93 -12.46 15.82
CA PHE A 226 6.69 -12.12 14.43
C PHE A 226 5.22 -12.20 14.07
N TYR A 227 4.69 -11.14 13.47
CA TYR A 227 3.28 -10.97 13.16
C TYR A 227 3.07 -10.89 11.64
N LYS A 228 1.86 -11.23 11.20
CA LYS A 228 1.45 -11.17 9.79
C LYS A 228 0.57 -9.97 9.52
N ASN A 229 0.42 -9.62 8.23
CA ASN A 229 -0.57 -8.65 7.80
C ASN A 229 -2.01 -8.99 8.28
N SER A 230 -2.34 -10.28 8.40
CA SER A 230 -3.64 -10.79 8.84
C SER A 230 -3.88 -10.60 10.34
N ASP A 231 -2.83 -10.27 11.10
CA ASP A 231 -2.91 -10.01 12.54
C ASP A 231 -3.27 -8.54 12.84
N ILE A 232 -3.62 -7.77 11.81
CA ILE A 232 -4.01 -6.35 11.90
C ILE A 232 -5.48 -6.22 11.50
N SER A 233 -6.24 -5.48 12.29
CA SER A 233 -7.61 -5.07 11.95
C SER A 233 -7.86 -3.64 12.43
N LYS A 234 -9.00 -3.06 12.05
CA LYS A 234 -9.38 -1.70 12.45
C LYS A 234 -9.36 -1.59 13.99
N PHE A 235 -8.50 -0.73 14.52
CA PHE A 235 -8.21 -0.53 15.95
C PHE A 235 -7.73 -1.78 16.72
N TYR A 236 -7.23 -2.81 16.03
CA TYR A 236 -6.79 -4.05 16.66
C TYR A 236 -5.45 -4.51 16.09
N THR A 237 -4.56 -4.93 16.97
CA THR A 237 -3.39 -5.73 16.63
C THR A 237 -3.39 -6.99 17.50
N LYS A 238 -2.92 -8.11 16.95
CA LYS A 238 -2.83 -9.35 17.72
C LYS A 238 -1.84 -9.22 18.89
N GLN A 239 -2.25 -9.72 20.05
CA GLN A 239 -1.52 -9.58 21.30
C GLN A 239 -0.47 -10.65 21.56
N ASP A 240 -0.51 -11.77 20.85
CA ASP A 240 0.49 -12.84 20.97
C ASP A 240 0.77 -13.44 19.59
N SER A 241 1.97 -13.99 19.39
CA SER A 241 2.31 -14.71 18.16
C SER A 241 2.85 -16.12 18.43
N ASP A 242 2.51 -17.04 17.54
CA ASP A 242 3.11 -18.37 17.46
C ASP A 242 4.24 -18.45 16.43
N GLN A 243 4.68 -17.29 15.93
CA GLN A 243 5.80 -17.14 15.02
C GLN A 243 6.85 -16.19 15.60
N TYR A 244 8.11 -16.48 15.30
CA TYR A 244 9.25 -15.71 15.75
C TYR A 244 10.21 -15.47 14.60
N VAL A 245 10.95 -14.37 14.66
CA VAL A 245 12.01 -14.03 13.71
C VAL A 245 13.36 -14.03 14.42
N PHE A 246 14.37 -14.55 13.74
CA PHE A 246 15.76 -14.32 14.11
C PHE A 246 16.19 -12.92 13.65
N TYR A 247 16.12 -11.94 14.54
CA TYR A 247 16.50 -10.56 14.28
C TYR A 247 18.03 -10.38 14.33
N ILE A 248 18.70 -10.88 13.30
CA ILE A 248 20.17 -10.83 13.19
C ILE A 248 20.59 -9.53 12.50
N ALA A 249 20.91 -8.52 13.32
CA ALA A 249 21.39 -7.21 12.87
C ALA A 249 22.77 -7.28 12.19
N LYS A 250 23.13 -6.26 11.38
CA LYS A 250 24.40 -6.17 10.63
C LYS A 250 25.65 -6.18 11.53
N THR A 251 25.47 -5.91 12.82
CA THR A 251 26.53 -5.99 13.83
C THR A 251 26.98 -7.42 14.16
N TYR A 252 26.31 -8.43 13.61
CA TYR A 252 26.71 -9.84 13.65
C TYR A 252 27.31 -10.25 12.30
N ASP A 253 28.61 -10.53 12.27
CA ASP A 253 29.18 -11.31 11.17
C ASP A 253 29.02 -12.83 11.46
N GLU A 254 29.40 -13.67 10.50
CA GLU A 254 29.29 -15.13 10.64
C GLU A 254 30.09 -15.66 11.85
N LYS A 255 31.27 -15.09 12.12
CA LYS A 255 32.14 -15.52 13.24
C LYS A 255 31.51 -15.19 14.58
N LYS A 256 30.99 -13.97 14.72
CA LYS A 256 30.34 -13.47 15.92
C LYS A 256 29.03 -14.20 16.18
N LEU A 257 28.21 -14.44 15.14
CA LEU A 257 26.99 -15.24 15.30
C LEU A 257 27.32 -16.67 15.73
N LYS A 258 28.32 -17.31 15.12
CA LYS A 258 28.77 -18.65 15.51
C LYS A 258 29.24 -18.72 16.96
N LYS A 259 29.91 -17.67 17.45
CA LYS A 259 30.40 -17.58 18.85
C LYS A 259 29.27 -17.31 19.84
N ASP A 260 28.48 -16.27 19.59
CA ASP A 260 27.51 -15.75 20.56
C ASP A 260 26.18 -16.51 20.50
N CYS A 261 25.81 -17.00 19.32
CA CYS A 261 24.53 -17.66 19.00
C CYS A 261 24.72 -18.99 18.23
N PRO A 262 25.43 -19.98 18.82
CA PRO A 262 25.86 -21.20 18.13
C PRO A 262 24.71 -22.11 17.66
N ASN A 263 23.59 -22.16 18.38
CA ASN A 263 22.44 -23.00 18.03
C ASN A 263 21.61 -22.38 16.90
N ILE A 264 21.40 -21.05 16.93
CA ILE A 264 20.78 -20.32 15.82
C ILE A 264 21.68 -20.38 14.58
N TYR A 265 23.00 -20.23 14.75
CA TYR A 265 23.95 -20.42 13.66
C TYR A 265 23.87 -21.84 13.08
N ALA A 266 23.88 -22.88 13.92
CA ALA A 266 23.77 -24.27 13.47
C ALA A 266 22.44 -24.54 12.73
N HIS A 267 21.34 -23.92 13.18
CA HIS A 267 20.05 -23.97 12.48
C HIS A 267 20.15 -23.34 11.09
N LEU A 268 20.62 -22.10 10.97
CA LEU A 268 20.75 -21.41 9.69
C LEU A 268 21.74 -22.09 8.74
N LEU A 269 22.78 -22.73 9.27
CA LEU A 269 23.79 -23.45 8.49
C LEU A 269 23.16 -24.58 7.64
N LYS A 270 22.08 -25.22 8.13
CA LYS A 270 21.30 -26.21 7.36
C LYS A 270 20.75 -25.64 6.05
N PHE A 271 20.52 -24.33 6.00
CA PHE A 271 19.93 -23.61 4.87
C PHE A 271 20.93 -22.72 4.12
N LYS A 272 22.23 -22.76 4.45
CA LYS A 272 23.24 -21.82 3.91
C LYS A 272 23.20 -21.74 2.38
N GLU A 273 23.20 -22.89 1.70
CA GLU A 273 23.15 -22.93 0.23
C GLU A 273 21.89 -22.26 -0.33
N LEU A 274 20.72 -22.50 0.27
CA LEU A 274 19.46 -21.90 -0.14
C LEU A 274 19.47 -20.39 0.05
N ILE A 275 19.93 -19.93 1.21
CA ILE A 275 20.03 -18.51 1.55
C ILE A 275 20.93 -17.81 0.53
N LEU A 276 22.12 -18.36 0.23
CA LEU A 276 23.04 -17.79 -0.74
C LEU A 276 22.45 -17.72 -2.15
N LYS A 277 21.75 -18.77 -2.61
CA LYS A 277 21.10 -18.78 -3.94
C LYS A 277 20.00 -17.74 -4.05
N ILE A 278 19.15 -17.60 -3.02
CA ILE A 278 18.08 -16.60 -3.00
C ILE A 278 18.66 -15.19 -2.96
N ARG A 279 19.66 -14.94 -2.10
CA ARG A 279 20.36 -13.65 -2.02
C ARG A 279 20.99 -13.26 -3.36
N GLY A 280 21.65 -14.21 -4.03
CA GLY A 280 22.23 -13.98 -5.36
C GLY A 280 21.16 -13.59 -6.39
N ARG A 281 20.01 -14.28 -6.41
CA ARG A 281 18.88 -13.95 -7.28
C ARG A 281 18.30 -12.56 -6.99
N ASN A 282 18.25 -12.16 -5.73
CA ASN A 282 17.75 -10.86 -5.30
C ASN A 282 18.78 -9.73 -5.43
N ASN A 283 20.01 -10.05 -5.86
CA ASN A 283 21.14 -9.12 -5.92
C ASN A 283 21.47 -8.50 -4.53
N GLU A 284 21.41 -9.34 -3.49
CA GLU A 284 21.74 -9.01 -2.10
C GLU A 284 23.19 -9.39 -1.76
N GLN A 285 23.73 -8.83 -0.66
CA GLN A 285 25.08 -9.15 -0.18
C GLN A 285 25.19 -10.61 0.26
N LEU A 286 26.20 -11.33 -0.25
CA LEU A 286 26.41 -12.77 -0.04
C LEU A 286 27.29 -13.08 1.18
N ASP A 287 28.22 -12.20 1.50
CA ASP A 287 29.13 -12.27 2.64
C ASP A 287 28.39 -12.10 4.00
N HIS A 288 27.20 -11.52 3.97
CA HIS A 288 26.33 -11.26 5.12
C HIS A 288 25.10 -12.20 5.15
N TRP A 289 25.29 -13.46 4.74
CA TRP A 289 24.18 -14.39 4.52
C TRP A 289 23.36 -14.69 5.80
N VAL A 290 23.97 -14.56 6.98
CA VAL A 290 23.32 -14.78 8.28
C VAL A 290 22.46 -13.61 8.76
N ASN A 291 22.56 -12.43 8.16
CA ASN A 291 21.83 -11.24 8.59
C ASN A 291 20.43 -11.18 7.97
N LEU A 292 19.57 -10.30 8.47
CA LEU A 292 18.37 -9.89 7.72
C LEU A 292 18.75 -9.01 6.51
N ASP A 293 18.00 -9.11 5.41
CA ASP A 293 18.13 -8.16 4.29
C ASP A 293 17.71 -6.76 4.76
N ARG A 294 18.58 -5.77 4.53
CA ARG A 294 18.33 -4.36 4.90
C ARG A 294 17.79 -4.19 6.33
N THR A 295 18.60 -4.60 7.30
CA THR A 295 18.35 -4.39 8.74
C THR A 295 17.79 -3.00 9.01
N ARG A 296 16.75 -2.97 9.82
CA ARG A 296 15.98 -1.78 10.14
C ARG A 296 16.44 -1.20 11.47
N GLU A 297 16.10 0.05 11.70
CA GLU A 297 16.33 0.67 13.01
C GLU A 297 15.34 0.09 14.01
N GLU A 298 15.82 -0.33 15.18
CA GLU A 298 15.04 -1.09 16.16
C GLU A 298 13.82 -0.31 16.67
N PHE A 299 13.92 1.01 16.77
CA PHE A 299 12.84 1.88 17.24
C PHE A 299 11.55 1.73 16.42
N ILE A 300 11.63 1.28 15.16
CA ILE A 300 10.48 0.99 14.29
C ILE A 300 9.59 -0.08 14.93
N PHE A 301 10.21 -1.09 15.56
CA PHE A 301 9.51 -2.25 16.12
C PHE A 301 9.32 -2.16 17.63
N THR A 302 10.04 -1.31 18.35
CA THR A 302 9.92 -1.18 19.81
C THR A 302 9.08 0.03 20.26
N SER A 303 9.06 1.12 19.50
CA SER A 303 8.27 2.32 19.86
C SER A 303 6.77 2.11 19.65
N GLN A 304 5.94 2.85 20.38
CA GLN A 304 4.50 2.94 20.11
C GLN A 304 4.24 3.37 18.65
N LYS A 305 3.29 2.70 18.00
CA LYS A 305 3.08 2.85 16.56
C LYS A 305 1.64 2.54 16.14
N ILE A 306 1.25 3.09 15.00
CA ILE A 306 0.13 2.57 14.20
C ILE A 306 0.69 1.54 13.21
N VAL A 307 -0.04 0.45 13.01
CA VAL A 307 0.36 -0.66 12.13
C VAL A 307 -0.67 -0.80 11.01
N ALA A 308 -0.22 -0.96 9.76
CA ALA A 308 -1.08 -1.12 8.59
C ALA A 308 -0.59 -2.27 7.68
N PRO A 309 -1.48 -3.15 7.20
CA PRO A 309 -1.12 -4.10 6.16
C PRO A 309 -0.88 -3.35 4.84
N GLN A 310 0.03 -3.84 3.98
CA GLN A 310 0.31 -3.22 2.69
C GLN A 310 -0.92 -3.16 1.78
N ARG A 311 -1.84 -4.11 1.91
CA ARG A 311 -3.08 -4.18 1.13
C ARG A 311 -4.27 -4.49 2.02
N SER A 312 -5.38 -3.79 1.80
CA SER A 312 -6.66 -4.07 2.44
C SER A 312 -7.83 -3.51 1.65
N TYR A 313 -8.98 -4.17 1.72
CA TYR A 313 -10.23 -3.65 1.13
C TYR A 313 -10.81 -2.45 1.89
N LYS A 314 -10.35 -2.23 3.12
CA LYS A 314 -10.81 -1.15 4.00
C LYS A 314 -9.61 -0.41 4.58
N ASN A 315 -9.82 0.81 5.08
CA ASN A 315 -8.81 1.51 5.86
C ASN A 315 -8.55 0.75 7.18
N THR A 316 -7.47 -0.03 7.19
CA THR A 316 -7.18 -1.01 8.25
C THR A 316 -5.94 -0.55 9.00
N PHE A 317 -6.16 0.10 10.14
CA PHE A 317 -5.09 0.59 10.99
C PHE A 317 -5.28 0.08 12.42
N GLY A 318 -4.30 -0.69 12.89
CA GLY A 318 -4.18 -1.13 14.26
C GLY A 318 -3.22 -0.25 15.06
N PHE A 319 -3.17 -0.44 16.36
CA PHE A 319 -2.26 0.26 17.26
C PHE A 319 -1.47 -0.75 18.10
N SER A 320 -0.20 -0.47 18.36
CA SER A 320 0.62 -1.26 19.27
C SER A 320 1.53 -0.37 20.09
N GLU A 321 1.54 -0.59 21.41
CA GLU A 321 2.49 0.00 22.37
C GLU A 321 3.66 -0.96 22.67
N LYS A 322 3.57 -2.20 22.21
CA LYS A 322 4.58 -3.25 22.45
C LYS A 322 5.49 -3.48 21.23
N GLU A 323 6.51 -4.30 21.45
CA GLU A 323 7.31 -4.86 20.37
C GLU A 323 6.43 -5.57 19.34
N TRP A 324 6.58 -5.21 18.06
CA TRP A 324 5.75 -5.75 16.98
C TRP A 324 6.55 -5.80 15.68
N TYR A 325 7.07 -6.99 15.35
CA TYR A 325 7.87 -7.22 14.15
C TYR A 325 7.04 -7.96 13.10
N ALA A 326 7.16 -7.55 11.84
CA ALA A 326 6.44 -8.18 10.73
C ALA A 326 7.21 -7.98 9.42
N SER A 327 6.78 -8.69 8.39
CA SER A 327 7.41 -8.65 7.06
C SER A 327 7.21 -7.32 6.34
N ALA A 328 7.78 -7.22 5.15
CA ALA A 328 7.78 -6.04 4.30
C ALA A 328 6.38 -5.67 3.76
N ASP A 329 5.40 -6.56 3.94
CA ASP A 329 3.98 -6.35 3.65
C ASP A 329 3.22 -5.70 4.81
N VAL A 330 3.93 -5.20 5.84
CA VAL A 330 3.39 -4.36 6.90
C VAL A 330 4.16 -3.04 6.99
N TYR A 331 3.42 -1.97 7.27
CA TYR A 331 3.94 -0.61 7.42
C TYR A 331 3.61 -0.06 8.82
N TYR A 332 4.52 0.77 9.31
CA TYR A 332 4.48 1.40 10.62
C TYR A 332 4.42 2.91 10.45
N ILE A 333 3.53 3.56 11.19
CA ILE A 333 3.45 5.02 11.31
C ILE A 333 3.85 5.35 12.75
N LEU A 334 4.97 6.05 12.90
CA LEU A 334 5.60 6.38 14.17
C LEU A 334 5.59 7.88 14.41
N GLN A 335 5.55 8.26 15.68
CA GLN A 335 5.59 9.66 16.08
C GLN A 335 6.88 10.32 15.60
N ASN A 336 6.77 11.46 14.91
CA ASN A 336 7.90 12.34 14.59
C ASN A 336 7.65 13.74 15.17
N ASN A 337 6.47 14.31 14.94
CA ASN A 337 6.08 15.62 15.46
C ASN A 337 5.11 15.49 16.65
N LYS A 338 5.54 15.89 17.86
CA LYS A 338 4.73 15.77 19.11
C LYS A 338 3.37 16.49 19.07
N LYS A 339 3.15 17.42 18.14
CA LYS A 339 1.86 18.10 17.95
C LYS A 339 0.75 17.13 17.51
N TYR A 340 1.07 16.04 16.82
CA TYR A 340 0.08 15.13 16.22
C TYR A 340 0.12 13.77 16.92
N LEU A 341 -0.69 13.59 17.95
CA LEU A 341 -0.65 12.36 18.75
C LEU A 341 -1.12 11.17 17.91
N LEU A 342 -0.39 10.05 17.96
CA LEU A 342 -0.71 8.87 17.13
C LEU A 342 -2.15 8.36 17.33
N LYS A 343 -2.70 8.43 18.55
CA LYS A 343 -4.09 8.00 18.80
C LYS A 343 -5.13 8.93 18.14
N TYR A 344 -4.83 10.22 18.01
CA TYR A 344 -5.65 11.14 17.23
C TYR A 344 -5.58 10.82 15.73
N ILE A 345 -4.37 10.62 15.20
CA ILE A 345 -4.19 10.19 13.80
C ILE A 345 -4.94 8.89 13.54
N LEU A 346 -4.84 7.91 14.44
CA LEU A 346 -5.54 6.63 14.36
C LEU A 346 -7.06 6.79 14.28
N ALA A 347 -7.63 7.72 15.05
CA ALA A 347 -9.07 8.03 15.00
C ALA A 347 -9.45 8.52 13.59
N LEU A 348 -8.71 9.47 13.05
CA LEU A 348 -8.97 10.06 11.74
C LEU A 348 -8.85 9.03 10.62
N ILE A 349 -7.70 8.35 10.50
CA ILE A 349 -7.42 7.47 9.36
C ILE A 349 -8.28 6.20 9.33
N ASN A 350 -8.88 5.83 10.47
CA ASN A 350 -9.88 4.77 10.56
C ASN A 350 -11.31 5.27 10.31
N SER A 351 -11.58 6.56 10.14
CA SER A 351 -12.94 7.06 9.85
C SER A 351 -13.41 6.77 8.41
N LYS A 352 -14.72 6.82 8.16
CA LYS A 352 -15.30 6.65 6.81
C LYS A 352 -14.86 7.76 5.84
N LEU A 353 -14.72 8.99 6.32
CA LEU A 353 -14.22 10.10 5.49
C LEU A 353 -12.82 9.79 4.95
N TYR A 354 -11.96 9.20 5.78
CA TYR A 354 -10.61 8.80 5.36
C TYR A 354 -10.60 7.56 4.48
N TYR A 355 -11.59 6.67 4.60
CA TYR A 355 -11.77 5.61 3.61
C TYR A 355 -12.09 6.18 2.22
N LEU A 356 -13.03 7.14 2.14
CA LEU A 356 -13.33 7.86 0.90
C LEU A 356 -12.07 8.50 0.30
N TRP A 357 -11.26 9.18 1.11
CA TRP A 357 -9.97 9.75 0.65
C TRP A 357 -9.01 8.69 0.11
N LEU A 358 -8.76 7.64 0.89
CA LEU A 358 -7.83 6.57 0.49
C LEU A 358 -8.25 5.87 -0.79
N TYR A 359 -9.56 5.65 -0.97
CA TYR A 359 -10.09 4.99 -2.16
C TYR A 359 -10.03 5.89 -3.41
N THR A 360 -10.27 7.19 -3.26
CA THR A 360 -10.35 8.15 -4.37
C THR A 360 -9.02 8.77 -4.74
N ARG A 361 -8.23 9.20 -3.75
CA ARG A 361 -6.96 9.92 -3.92
C ARG A 361 -5.74 9.05 -3.69
N GLY A 362 -5.86 8.05 -2.81
CA GLY A 362 -4.81 7.07 -2.56
C GLY A 362 -4.58 6.10 -3.71
N LYS A 363 -3.77 5.08 -3.47
CA LYS A 363 -3.45 4.06 -4.47
C LYS A 363 -4.26 2.80 -4.26
N ARG A 364 -4.68 2.18 -5.37
CA ARG A 364 -5.43 0.93 -5.38
C ARG A 364 -4.83 -0.11 -6.32
N LYS A 365 -5.10 -1.36 -6.00
CA LYS A 365 -5.00 -2.50 -6.92
C LYS A 365 -6.39 -3.12 -6.99
N GLY A 366 -7.13 -2.79 -8.04
CA GLY A 366 -8.54 -3.15 -8.12
C GLY A 366 -9.34 -2.44 -7.03
N ASP A 367 -10.13 -3.21 -6.28
CA ASP A 367 -10.89 -2.73 -5.11
C ASP A 367 -10.05 -2.65 -3.81
N MET A 368 -8.81 -3.16 -3.80
CA MET A 368 -7.95 -3.09 -2.61
C MET A 368 -7.16 -1.79 -2.55
N LEU A 369 -7.14 -1.16 -1.38
CA LEU A 369 -6.21 -0.08 -1.05
C LEU A 369 -4.78 -0.62 -0.98
N GLU A 370 -3.81 0.14 -1.47
CA GLU A 370 -2.38 -0.11 -1.26
C GLU A 370 -1.82 0.90 -0.23
N LEU A 371 -1.62 0.43 1.00
CA LEU A 371 -1.18 1.21 2.17
C LEU A 371 0.33 1.05 2.41
N TYR A 372 1.13 1.35 1.40
CA TYR A 372 2.59 1.41 1.55
C TYR A 372 3.08 2.85 1.73
N GLN A 373 4.41 3.02 1.87
CA GLN A 373 5.05 4.27 2.25
C GLN A 373 4.49 5.53 1.56
N ASN A 374 4.48 5.59 0.22
CA ASN A 374 4.05 6.80 -0.49
C ASN A 374 2.55 7.10 -0.31
N PRO A 375 1.61 6.17 -0.61
CA PRO A 375 0.18 6.42 -0.39
C PRO A 375 -0.17 6.78 1.06
N LEU A 376 0.50 6.16 2.04
CA LEU A 376 0.32 6.53 3.44
C LEU A 376 0.84 7.94 3.73
N SER A 377 2.00 8.30 3.20
CA SER A 377 2.62 9.60 3.42
C SER A 377 1.78 10.75 2.86
N GLU A 378 0.99 10.50 1.82
CA GLU A 378 0.12 11.48 1.15
C GLU A 378 -1.25 11.67 1.81
N ILE A 379 -1.51 11.02 2.95
CA ILE A 379 -2.77 11.21 3.70
C ILE A 379 -2.75 12.57 4.39
N PRO A 380 -3.69 13.50 4.10
CA PRO A 380 -3.78 14.77 4.82
C PRO A 380 -4.32 14.55 6.24
N ILE A 381 -3.73 15.18 7.26
CA ILE A 381 -4.14 15.05 8.67
C ILE A 381 -4.56 16.42 9.20
N LYS A 382 -5.82 16.57 9.61
CA LYS A 382 -6.33 17.85 10.14
C LYS A 382 -5.46 18.35 11.29
N ASP A 383 -4.92 19.55 11.12
CA ASP A 383 -4.15 20.23 12.14
C ASP A 383 -5.08 20.93 13.15
N ILE A 384 -5.07 20.48 14.40
CA ILE A 384 -5.80 21.07 15.51
C ILE A 384 -4.96 21.09 16.80
N PRO A 385 -5.21 22.04 17.72
CA PRO A 385 -4.54 22.07 19.02
C PRO A 385 -4.70 20.76 19.80
N GLU A 386 -3.69 20.38 20.57
CA GLU A 386 -3.67 19.13 21.35
C GLU A 386 -4.92 18.96 22.25
N LYS A 387 -5.40 20.05 22.86
CA LYS A 387 -6.62 20.04 23.69
C LYS A 387 -7.85 19.55 22.91
N GLN A 388 -7.95 19.86 21.62
CA GLN A 388 -9.04 19.43 20.74
C GLN A 388 -8.83 18.00 20.21
N GLN A 389 -7.62 17.46 20.27
CA GLN A 389 -7.36 16.05 19.94
C GLN A 389 -7.87 15.10 21.05
N LYS A 390 -7.91 15.57 22.31
CA LYS A 390 -8.26 14.75 23.48
C LYS A 390 -9.57 13.97 23.35
N PRO A 391 -10.70 14.54 22.90
CA PRO A 391 -11.94 13.78 22.75
C PRO A 391 -11.84 12.58 21.79
N PHE A 392 -11.06 12.71 20.71
CA PHE A 392 -10.79 11.61 19.78
C PHE A 392 -9.94 10.52 20.45
N ILE A 393 -8.90 10.95 21.17
CA ILE A 393 -7.97 10.07 21.88
C ILE A 393 -8.71 9.26 22.95
N GLU A 394 -9.60 9.89 23.73
CA GLU A 394 -10.38 9.20 24.76
C GLU A 394 -11.27 8.08 24.17
N LEU A 395 -11.87 8.31 23.00
CA LEU A 395 -12.64 7.27 22.31
C LEU A 395 -11.73 6.15 21.80
N VAL A 396 -10.56 6.49 21.27
CA VAL A 396 -9.55 5.50 20.87
C VAL A 396 -9.06 4.70 22.06
N ASP A 397 -8.78 5.31 23.20
CA ASP A 397 -8.38 4.60 24.42
C ASP A 397 -9.46 3.62 24.89
N ARG A 398 -10.74 4.02 24.86
CA ARG A 398 -11.85 3.10 25.15
C ARG A 398 -11.91 1.96 24.15
N ILE A 399 -11.73 2.22 22.86
CA ILE A 399 -11.69 1.18 21.83
C ILE A 399 -10.53 0.21 22.10
N LEU A 400 -9.32 0.72 22.32
CA LEU A 400 -8.12 -0.09 22.56
C LEU A 400 -8.22 -0.90 23.86
N SER A 401 -8.86 -0.37 24.90
CA SER A 401 -9.13 -1.13 26.13
C SER A 401 -10.03 -2.35 25.90
N ILE A 402 -10.89 -2.30 24.88
CA ILE A 402 -11.77 -3.41 24.49
C ILE A 402 -11.05 -4.34 23.52
N THR A 403 -10.35 -3.81 22.51
CA THR A 403 -9.74 -4.63 21.46
C THR A 403 -8.50 -5.38 21.93
N ASN A 404 -7.84 -4.92 22.99
CA ASN A 404 -6.72 -5.63 23.61
C ASN A 404 -7.15 -6.80 24.51
N ASP A 405 -8.46 -7.01 24.73
CA ASP A 405 -8.96 -8.15 25.49
C ASP A 405 -8.84 -9.46 24.71
N LYS A 406 -8.49 -10.56 25.39
CA LYS A 406 -8.21 -11.87 24.80
C LYS A 406 -9.42 -12.48 24.08
N ASP A 407 -10.63 -12.19 24.55
CA ASP A 407 -11.87 -12.71 23.97
C ASP A 407 -12.49 -11.77 22.91
N TYR A 408 -11.91 -10.60 22.64
CA TYR A 408 -12.51 -9.56 21.79
C TYR A 408 -13.02 -10.09 20.44
N LEU A 409 -12.18 -10.84 19.72
CA LEU A 409 -12.52 -11.40 18.42
C LEU A 409 -13.68 -12.40 18.46
N LYS A 410 -13.99 -12.97 19.63
CA LYS A 410 -15.07 -13.93 19.85
C LYS A 410 -16.29 -13.31 20.55
N ASN A 411 -16.16 -12.10 21.08
CA ASN A 411 -17.18 -11.42 21.86
C ASN A 411 -17.94 -10.38 21.03
N GLN A 412 -19.18 -10.71 20.66
CA GLN A 412 -20.00 -9.85 19.79
C GLN A 412 -20.38 -8.52 20.46
N ASP A 413 -20.63 -8.50 21.76
CA ASP A 413 -20.98 -7.27 22.49
C ASP A 413 -19.82 -6.28 22.51
N LYS A 414 -18.59 -6.78 22.71
CA LYS A 414 -17.37 -5.96 22.62
C LYS A 414 -17.20 -5.39 21.21
N GLN A 415 -17.42 -6.20 20.18
CA GLN A 415 -17.35 -5.73 18.79
C GLN A 415 -18.43 -4.69 18.48
N ALA A 416 -19.65 -4.85 18.99
CA ALA A 416 -20.73 -3.88 18.85
C ALA A 416 -20.39 -2.54 19.53
N ARG A 417 -19.80 -2.57 20.74
CA ARG A 417 -19.33 -1.36 21.45
C ARG A 417 -18.21 -0.64 20.68
N VAL A 418 -17.24 -1.38 20.15
CA VAL A 418 -16.16 -0.80 19.32
C VAL A 418 -16.75 -0.15 18.06
N LYS A 419 -17.71 -0.80 17.40
CA LYS A 419 -18.41 -0.23 16.25
C LYS A 419 -19.15 1.06 16.62
N ALA A 420 -19.82 1.09 17.78
CA ALA A 420 -20.53 2.29 18.26
C ALA A 420 -19.57 3.45 18.53
N TYR A 421 -18.41 3.21 19.15
CA TYR A 421 -17.37 4.23 19.31
C TYR A 421 -16.78 4.69 17.98
N GLY A 422 -16.57 3.76 17.04
CA GLY A 422 -16.15 4.08 15.66
C GLY A 422 -17.14 5.02 14.96
N ASN A 423 -18.44 4.75 15.05
CA ASN A 423 -19.48 5.62 14.50
C ASN A 423 -19.50 7.01 15.16
N ARG A 424 -19.17 7.09 16.46
CA ARG A 424 -19.03 8.39 17.15
C ARG A 424 -17.81 9.16 16.65
N ILE A 425 -16.69 8.48 16.41
CA ILE A 425 -15.51 9.08 15.77
C ILE A 425 -15.88 9.60 14.38
N ASP A 426 -16.61 8.82 13.57
CA ASP A 426 -17.05 9.26 12.24
C ASP A 426 -17.80 10.60 12.29
N LYS A 427 -18.79 10.72 13.20
CA LYS A 427 -19.53 11.98 13.40
C LYS A 427 -18.63 13.15 13.80
N MET A 428 -17.71 12.93 14.75
CA MET A 428 -16.76 13.96 15.17
C MET A 428 -15.81 14.37 14.04
N VAL A 429 -15.44 13.44 13.16
CA VAL A 429 -14.64 13.74 11.96
C VAL A 429 -15.45 14.56 10.96
N TYR A 430 -16.74 14.29 10.78
CA TYR A 430 -17.60 15.10 9.90
C TYR A 430 -17.71 16.54 10.40
N GLU A 431 -17.92 16.72 11.71
CA GLU A 431 -17.94 18.04 12.35
C GLU A 431 -16.58 18.76 12.21
N LEU A 432 -15.47 18.04 12.41
CA LEU A 432 -14.11 18.57 12.30
C LEU A 432 -13.78 19.11 10.89
N TYR A 433 -14.43 18.55 9.87
CA TYR A 433 -14.30 18.97 8.48
C TYR A 433 -15.48 19.79 7.99
N GLU A 434 -16.41 20.16 8.87
CA GLU A 434 -17.59 20.99 8.54
C GLU A 434 -18.37 20.40 7.34
N LEU A 435 -18.62 19.08 7.38
CA LEU A 435 -19.42 18.42 6.35
C LEU A 435 -20.90 18.77 6.51
N THR A 436 -21.53 19.08 5.39
CA THR A 436 -22.98 19.27 5.28
C THR A 436 -23.73 17.93 5.36
N PRO A 437 -25.04 17.91 5.69
CA PRO A 437 -25.83 16.69 5.70
C PRO A 437 -25.76 15.90 4.37
N GLU A 438 -25.76 16.59 3.24
CA GLU A 438 -25.64 16.00 1.92
C GLU A 438 -24.26 15.34 1.72
N GLU A 439 -23.18 16.02 2.12
CA GLU A 439 -21.84 15.46 2.07
C GLU A 439 -21.66 14.25 2.99
N ILE A 440 -22.29 14.28 4.19
CA ILE A 440 -22.28 13.15 5.12
C ILE A 440 -22.95 11.93 4.50
N ASN A 441 -24.11 12.10 3.84
CA ASN A 441 -24.80 11.00 3.17
C ASN A 441 -23.92 10.36 2.08
N ILE A 442 -23.20 11.17 1.29
CA ILE A 442 -22.25 10.67 0.29
C ILE A 442 -21.15 9.82 0.94
N VAL A 443 -20.56 10.29 2.05
CA VAL A 443 -19.52 9.55 2.78
C VAL A 443 -20.07 8.25 3.39
N GLU A 444 -21.28 8.30 3.92
CA GLU A 444 -21.96 7.17 4.56
C GLU A 444 -22.37 6.08 3.55
N ASP A 445 -22.78 6.48 2.35
CA ASP A 445 -23.13 5.56 1.26
C ASP A 445 -21.91 5.06 0.48
N PHE A 446 -20.76 5.70 0.65
CA PHE A 446 -19.54 5.30 -0.06
C PHE A 446 -19.01 3.93 0.41
N GLY A 447 -19.03 2.96 -0.50
CA GLY A 447 -18.53 1.60 -0.25
C GLY A 447 -19.49 0.70 0.53
N LYS A 448 -20.77 1.09 0.65
CA LYS A 448 -21.88 0.15 0.78
C LYS A 448 -22.08 -0.57 -0.56
#